data_AF-A0A552WSG0-F1
#
_entry.id   AF-A0A552WSG0-F1
#
_cell.length_a   1.000
_cell.length_b   1.000
_cell.length_c   1.000
_cell.angle_alpha   90.00
_cell.angle_beta   90.00
_cell.angle_gamma   90.00
#
_symmetry.space_group_name_H-M   'P 1'
#
loop_
_entity.id
_entity.type
_entity.pdbx_description
1 polymer ?
#
loop_
_entity_poly.entity_id
_entity_poly.type
_entity_poly.pdbx_seq_one_letter_code
_entity_poly.pdbx_strand_id
1 'polypeptide(L)'
;MSETRVGNRRGRKPGCDRFPTLPHFGHRMSVLSGRPGRITDTTTPGGELVFTIMAAIAQMERRLIQERTLAGLEAARARGRVGGRPRSLTDDQVAEARRMREDGRPVAEIAALFRVARSTLAGYLTPTPVS
;
A
#
# COMPACT_ATOMS: atom_id res chain seq x y z
N MET A 1 -23.22 17.43 23.32
CA MET A 1 -22.34 17.71 22.16
C MET A 1 -21.19 16.73 22.20
N SER A 2 -21.30 15.62 21.48
CA SER A 2 -20.23 14.61 21.36
C SER A 2 -19.99 14.37 19.87
N GLU A 3 -18.88 14.90 19.41
CA GLU A 3 -18.45 14.99 18.02
C GLU A 3 -18.10 13.59 17.50
N THR A 4 -18.83 13.16 16.47
CA THR A 4 -18.68 11.87 15.82
C THR A 4 -17.36 11.85 15.04
N ARG A 5 -16.42 10.99 15.43
CA ARG A 5 -15.16 10.75 14.69
C ARG A 5 -15.49 10.25 13.28
N VAL A 6 -15.37 11.13 12.28
CA VAL A 6 -15.45 10.76 10.86
C VAL A 6 -14.24 9.90 10.53
N GLY A 7 -14.42 8.58 10.64
CA GLY A 7 -13.48 7.59 10.14
C GLY A 7 -13.43 7.68 8.63
N ASN A 8 -12.36 8.28 8.09
CA ASN A 8 -12.04 8.26 6.67
C ASN A 8 -11.87 6.80 6.22
N ARG A 9 -12.95 6.22 5.68
CA ARG A 9 -12.93 4.94 4.98
C ARG A 9 -12.17 5.13 3.68
N ARG A 10 -10.84 5.14 3.76
CA ARG A 10 -10.00 4.97 2.57
C ARG A 10 -10.36 3.61 1.98
N GLY A 11 -11.19 3.63 0.95
CA GLY A 11 -11.53 2.46 0.15
C GLY A 11 -10.23 1.79 -0.27
N ARG A 12 -9.98 0.61 0.31
CA ARG A 12 -8.86 -0.24 -0.01
C ARG A 12 -9.10 -0.71 -1.44
N LYS A 13 -8.53 -0.03 -2.44
CA LYS A 13 -8.46 -0.64 -3.77
C LYS A 13 -7.69 -1.95 -3.60
N PRO A 14 -8.27 -3.10 -3.96
CA PRO A 14 -7.54 -4.36 -3.93
C PRO A 14 -6.26 -4.18 -4.76
N GLY A 15 -5.12 -4.61 -4.21
CA GLY A 15 -3.81 -4.34 -4.77
C GLY A 15 -3.73 -4.75 -6.23
N CYS A 16 -3.49 -3.78 -7.12
CA CYS A 16 -3.21 -4.04 -8.53
C CYS A 16 -1.76 -4.52 -8.76
N ASP A 17 -0.96 -4.68 -7.70
CA ASP A 17 0.46 -5.02 -7.78
C ASP A 17 0.72 -6.54 -7.77
N ARG A 18 -0.24 -7.32 -8.26
CA ARG A 18 -0.07 -8.75 -8.52
C ARG A 18 -0.38 -9.09 -9.98
N PHE A 19 0.22 -8.34 -10.90
CA PHE A 19 0.59 -8.96 -12.17
C PHE A 19 1.91 -9.67 -11.92
N PRO A 20 1.95 -11.02 -11.85
CA PRO A 20 3.21 -11.72 -11.78
C PRO A 20 4.08 -11.25 -12.95
N THR A 21 5.35 -10.96 -12.68
CA THR A 21 6.37 -10.93 -13.72
C THR A 21 6.27 -12.25 -14.45
N LEU A 22 5.69 -12.24 -15.66
CA LEU A 22 5.46 -13.44 -16.45
C LEU A 22 6.83 -14.12 -16.63
N PRO A 23 7.06 -15.33 -16.08
CA PRO A 23 8.24 -16.09 -16.42
C PRO A 23 8.10 -16.47 -17.89
N HIS A 24 9.02 -16.02 -18.76
CA HIS A 24 9.24 -16.53 -20.13
C HIS A 24 8.06 -17.35 -20.68
N PHE A 25 6.98 -16.66 -21.06
CA PHE A 25 5.68 -17.28 -21.29
C PHE A 25 5.65 -17.91 -22.69
N GLY A 26 5.91 -19.21 -22.75
CA GLY A 26 5.54 -20.08 -23.87
C GLY A 26 4.05 -20.47 -23.84
N HIS A 27 3.15 -19.59 -23.37
CA HIS A 27 1.71 -19.87 -23.39
C HIS A 27 1.01 -19.00 -24.44
N ARG A 28 0.55 -19.70 -25.47
CA ARG A 28 -0.42 -19.21 -26.46
C ARG A 28 -1.72 -18.87 -25.73
N MET A 29 -2.00 -17.59 -25.51
CA MET A 29 -3.29 -17.13 -24.99
C MET A 29 -4.34 -17.25 -26.10
N SER A 30 -4.95 -18.42 -26.26
CA SER A 30 -6.07 -18.61 -27.17
C SER A 30 -7.35 -18.13 -26.49
N VAL A 31 -7.85 -16.97 -26.91
CA VAL A 31 -9.22 -16.55 -26.64
C VAL A 31 -10.17 -17.47 -27.43
N LEU A 32 -10.42 -18.66 -26.88
CA LEU A 32 -11.34 -19.68 -27.41
C LEU A 32 -12.81 -19.24 -27.25
N SER A 33 -13.18 -18.16 -27.93
CA SER A 33 -14.58 -17.74 -28.20
C SER A 33 -14.61 -16.57 -29.19
N GLY A 34 -14.04 -16.74 -30.38
CA GLY A 34 -14.03 -15.69 -31.39
C GLY A 34 -13.90 -16.26 -32.80
N ARG A 35 -14.73 -15.78 -33.74
CA ARG A 35 -14.57 -16.09 -35.17
C ARG A 35 -13.16 -15.65 -35.64
N PRO A 36 -12.43 -16.47 -36.42
CA PRO A 36 -11.13 -16.08 -36.96
C PRO A 36 -11.26 -14.81 -37.82
N GLY A 37 -10.30 -13.89 -37.68
CA GLY A 37 -10.26 -12.62 -38.43
C GLY A 37 -10.69 -11.37 -37.66
N ARG A 38 -10.88 -11.44 -36.34
CA ARG A 38 -11.07 -10.24 -35.50
C ARG A 38 -9.73 -9.71 -35.00
N ILE A 39 -9.62 -8.39 -34.87
CA ILE A 39 -8.44 -7.70 -34.30
C ILE A 39 -8.11 -8.11 -32.86
N THR A 40 -9.02 -8.82 -32.18
CA THR A 40 -8.85 -9.38 -30.83
C THR A 40 -8.19 -10.76 -30.84
N ASP A 41 -7.98 -11.36 -32.01
CA ASP A 41 -7.31 -12.65 -32.16
C ASP A 41 -5.78 -12.49 -32.19
N THR A 42 -5.16 -12.66 -31.03
CA THR A 42 -3.71 -12.57 -30.81
C THR A 42 -2.91 -13.71 -31.45
N THR A 43 -3.56 -14.64 -32.16
CA THR A 43 -2.88 -15.68 -32.95
C THR A 43 -2.55 -15.23 -34.38
N THR A 44 -3.05 -14.07 -34.80
CA THR A 44 -2.74 -13.45 -36.10
C THR A 44 -1.65 -12.39 -35.94
N PRO A 45 -0.76 -12.17 -36.94
CA PRO A 45 0.25 -11.10 -36.88
C PRO A 45 -0.36 -9.71 -36.64
N GLY A 46 -1.55 -9.45 -37.18
CA GLY A 46 -2.28 -8.20 -36.96
C GLY A 46 -2.81 -8.06 -35.53
N GLY A 47 -3.34 -9.13 -34.93
CA GLY A 47 -3.79 -9.11 -33.54
C GLY A 47 -2.63 -9.03 -32.53
N GLU A 48 -1.49 -9.65 -32.83
CA GLU A 48 -0.26 -9.52 -32.04
C GLU A 48 0.26 -8.07 -32.01
N LEU A 49 0.24 -7.38 -33.16
CA LEU A 49 0.64 -5.98 -33.24
C LEU A 49 -0.27 -5.08 -32.40
N VAL A 50 -1.59 -5.23 -32.55
CA VAL A 50 -2.57 -4.44 -31.78
C VAL A 50 -2.42 -4.70 -30.29
N PHE A 51 -2.24 -5.97 -29.89
CA PHE A 51 -2.03 -6.33 -28.50
C PHE A 51 -0.75 -5.68 -27.92
N THR A 52 0.34 -5.70 -28.67
CA THR A 52 1.62 -5.08 -28.27
C THR A 52 1.48 -3.57 -28.08
N ILE A 53 0.81 -2.87 -28.99
CA ILE A 53 0.58 -1.43 -28.89
C ILE A 53 -0.27 -1.11 -27.66
N MET A 54 -1.36 -1.86 -27.45
CA MET A 54 -2.24 -1.66 -26.29
C MET A 54 -1.51 -1.94 -24.96
N ALA A 55 -0.66 -2.96 -24.92
CA ALA A 55 0.18 -3.25 -23.77
C ALA A 55 1.18 -2.11 -23.50
N ALA A 56 1.80 -1.54 -24.55
CA ALA A 56 2.71 -0.41 -24.43
C ALA A 56 2.00 0.85 -23.89
N ILE A 57 0.79 1.15 -24.39
CA ILE A 57 -0.04 2.26 -23.90
C ILE A 57 -0.41 2.05 -22.44
N ALA A 58 -0.90 0.86 -22.07
CA ALA A 58 -1.27 0.55 -20.69
C ALA A 58 -0.10 0.72 -19.71
N GLN A 59 1.11 0.32 -20.13
CA GLN A 59 2.32 0.49 -19.33
C GLN A 59 2.72 1.97 -19.21
N MET A 60 2.58 2.75 -20.28
CA MET A 60 2.84 4.19 -20.26
C MET A 60 1.86 4.93 -19.35
N GLU A 61 0.57 4.65 -19.43
CA GLU A 61 -0.44 5.22 -18.54
C GLU A 61 -0.14 4.93 -17.06
N ARG A 62 0.27 3.68 -16.76
CA ARG A 62 0.67 3.31 -15.39
C ARG A 62 1.85 4.15 -14.89
N ARG A 63 2.87 4.39 -15.74
CA ARG A 63 4.03 5.22 -15.38
C ARG A 63 3.61 6.67 -15.13
N LEU A 64 2.79 7.26 -16.00
CA LEU A 64 2.30 8.63 -15.81
C LEU A 64 1.49 8.80 -14.52
N ILE A 65 0.67 7.81 -14.15
CA ILE A 65 -0.06 7.81 -12.87
C ILE A 65 0.92 7.77 -11.69
N GLN A 66 1.96 6.94 -11.77
CA GLN A 66 2.99 6.86 -10.73
C GLN A 66 3.74 8.17 -10.57
N GLU A 67 4.21 8.78 -11.66
CA GLU A 67 4.92 10.06 -11.67
C GLU A 67 4.08 11.17 -11.00
N ARG A 68 2.81 11.29 -11.40
CA ARG A 68 1.87 12.25 -10.79
C ARG A 68 1.65 12.00 -9.31
N THR A 69 1.58 10.73 -8.90
CA THR A 69 1.42 10.35 -7.50
C THR A 69 2.65 10.73 -6.68
N LEU A 70 3.85 10.49 -7.20
CA LEU A 70 5.11 10.86 -6.55
C LEU A 70 5.24 12.38 -6.41
N ALA A 71 4.96 13.14 -7.47
CA ALA A 71 4.95 14.60 -7.43
C ALA A 71 3.93 15.13 -6.40
N GLY A 72 2.75 14.52 -6.32
CA GLY A 72 1.74 14.88 -5.31
C GLY A 72 2.19 14.58 -3.88
N LEU A 73 2.87 13.44 -3.65
CA LEU A 73 3.43 13.07 -2.36
C LEU A 73 4.58 14.00 -1.95
N GLU A 74 5.44 14.39 -2.89
CA GLU A 74 6.51 15.36 -2.65
C GLU A 74 5.94 16.73 -2.27
N ALA A 75 4.97 17.25 -3.02
CA ALA A 75 4.29 18.49 -2.68
C ALA A 75 3.53 18.41 -1.34
N ALA A 76 3.01 17.24 -0.96
CA ALA A 76 2.42 17.04 0.36
C ALA A 76 3.48 17.05 1.48
N ARG A 77 4.63 16.41 1.27
CA ARG A 77 5.76 16.42 2.21
C ARG A 77 6.36 17.81 2.38
N ALA A 78 6.50 18.58 1.29
CA ALA A 78 6.96 19.96 1.32
C ALA A 78 6.04 20.87 2.17
N ARG A 79 4.74 20.56 2.20
CA ARG A 79 3.75 21.21 3.09
C ARG A 79 3.73 20.64 4.52
N GLY A 80 4.69 19.80 4.88
CA GLY A 80 4.80 19.20 6.22
C GLY A 80 3.85 18.03 6.50
N ARG A 81 3.14 17.48 5.50
CA ARG A 81 2.27 16.32 5.75
C ARG A 81 3.12 15.06 5.89
N VAL A 82 3.10 14.48 7.09
CA VAL A 82 3.65 13.14 7.35
C VAL A 82 2.63 12.11 6.89
N GLY A 83 2.90 11.46 5.76
CA GLY A 83 2.05 10.40 5.21
C GLY A 83 2.01 9.14 6.10
N GLY A 84 1.25 8.12 5.67
CA GLY A 84 1.20 6.81 6.35
C GLY A 84 0.05 6.62 7.35
N ARG A 85 0.19 5.62 8.22
CA ARG A 85 -0.77 5.34 9.31
C ARG A 85 -0.44 6.27 10.49
N PRO A 86 -1.43 6.98 11.06
CA PRO A 86 -1.18 7.80 12.24
C PRO A 86 -0.64 6.94 13.40
N ARG A 87 0.30 7.48 14.17
CA ARG A 87 0.85 6.83 15.37
C ARG A 87 -0.28 6.58 16.36
N SER A 88 -0.24 5.42 17.02
CA SER A 88 -1.23 5.04 18.03
C SER A 88 -0.98 5.72 19.39
N LEU A 89 0.26 6.14 19.65
CA LEU A 89 0.67 6.87 20.84
C LEU A 89 1.40 8.15 20.41
N THR A 90 1.24 9.19 21.20
CA THR A 90 2.04 10.43 21.13
C THR A 90 3.42 10.21 21.75
N ASP A 91 4.38 11.08 21.44
CA ASP A 91 5.75 10.92 21.95
C ASP A 91 5.80 11.03 23.49
N ASP A 92 4.97 11.90 24.09
CA ASP A 92 4.81 12.01 25.54
C ASP A 92 4.26 10.72 26.16
N GLN A 93 3.27 10.10 25.52
CA GLN A 93 2.72 8.81 25.97
C GLN A 93 3.72 7.67 25.86
N VAL A 94 4.60 7.71 24.85
CA VAL A 94 5.69 6.74 24.71
C VAL A 94 6.72 6.94 25.82
N ALA A 95 7.09 8.18 26.13
CA ALA A 95 8.00 8.49 27.24
C ALA A 95 7.42 8.02 28.59
N GLU A 96 6.14 8.28 28.83
CA GLU A 96 5.45 7.83 30.04
C GLU A 96 5.35 6.30 30.11
N ALA A 97 5.03 5.63 28.99
CA ALA A 97 5.01 4.18 28.94
C ALA A 97 6.39 3.55 29.20
N ARG A 98 7.49 4.23 28.81
CA ARG A 98 8.86 3.80 29.11
C ARG A 98 9.17 3.94 30.60
N ARG A 99 8.79 5.07 31.22
CA ARG A 99 8.93 5.26 32.68
C ARG A 99 8.19 4.18 33.47
N MET A 100 6.92 3.95 33.15
CA MET A 100 6.13 2.89 33.78
C MET A 100 6.75 1.49 33.62
N ARG A 101 7.47 1.27 32.52
CA ARG A 101 8.18 0.02 32.26
C ARG A 101 9.45 -0.09 33.10
N GLU A 102 10.19 1.00 33.26
CA GLU A 102 11.37 1.10 34.14
C GLU A 102 10.97 0.92 35.61
N ASP A 103 9.80 1.41 36.01
CA ASP A 103 9.19 1.18 37.33
C ASP A 103 8.73 -0.28 37.55
N GLY A 104 8.93 -1.17 36.58
CA GLY A 104 8.66 -2.60 36.69
C GLY A 104 7.22 -3.02 36.38
N ARG A 105 6.36 -2.13 35.88
CA ARG A 105 4.97 -2.50 35.55
C ARG A 105 4.90 -3.47 34.36
N PRO A 106 3.96 -4.44 34.36
CA PRO A 106 3.81 -5.39 33.28
C PRO A 106 3.26 -4.72 32.01
N VAL A 107 3.78 -5.11 30.84
CA VAL A 107 3.40 -4.55 29.52
C VAL A 107 1.88 -4.64 29.28
N ALA A 108 1.22 -5.69 29.78
CA ALA A 108 -0.21 -5.88 29.62
C ALA A 108 -1.03 -4.77 30.31
N GLU A 109 -0.60 -4.35 31.49
CA GLU A 109 -1.27 -3.30 32.27
C GLU A 109 -1.04 -1.92 31.65
N ILE A 110 0.19 -1.64 31.22
CA ILE A 110 0.53 -0.39 30.51
C ILE A 110 -0.27 -0.30 29.20
N ALA A 111 -0.37 -1.39 28.44
CA ALA A 111 -1.14 -1.43 27.19
C ALA A 111 -2.64 -1.19 27.42
N ALA A 112 -3.20 -1.74 28.49
CA ALA A 112 -4.59 -1.51 28.88
C ALA A 112 -4.83 -0.04 29.25
N LEU A 113 -3.90 0.60 29.99
CA LEU A 113 -3.98 2.00 30.38
C LEU A 113 -4.07 2.93 29.16
N PHE A 114 -3.22 2.71 28.16
CA PHE A 114 -3.21 3.48 26.92
C PHE A 114 -4.20 3.00 25.85
N ARG A 115 -5.01 1.97 26.16
CA ARG A 115 -5.99 1.35 25.24
C ARG A 115 -5.40 0.94 23.89
N VAL A 116 -4.17 0.41 23.91
CA VAL A 116 -3.46 -0.11 22.73
C VAL A 116 -3.23 -1.61 22.86
N ALA A 117 -3.08 -2.30 21.72
CA ALA A 117 -2.72 -3.72 21.74
C ALA A 117 -1.29 -3.90 22.31
N ARG A 118 -1.06 -4.99 23.07
CA ARG A 118 0.27 -5.33 23.62
C ARG A 118 1.36 -5.34 22.55
N SER A 119 1.04 -5.83 21.36
CA SER A 119 1.94 -5.86 20.19
C SER A 119 2.32 -4.46 19.71
N THR A 120 1.39 -3.51 19.77
CA THR A 120 1.65 -2.10 19.42
C THR A 120 2.57 -1.45 20.43
N LEU A 121 2.32 -1.67 21.74
CA LEU A 121 3.16 -1.11 22.80
C LEU A 121 4.58 -1.69 22.78
N ALA A 122 4.72 -3.01 22.58
CA ALA A 122 6.01 -3.66 22.47
C ALA A 122 6.90 -3.03 21.38
N GLY A 123 6.32 -2.65 20.24
CA GLY A 123 7.06 -1.97 19.17
C GLY A 123 7.65 -0.60 19.55
N TYR A 124 7.09 0.11 20.53
CA TYR A 124 7.63 1.39 21.01
C TYR A 124 8.69 1.22 22.12
N LEU A 125 8.65 0.09 22.83
CA LEU A 125 9.55 -0.22 23.95
C LEU A 125 10.84 -0.91 23.50
N THR A 126 10.81 -1.64 22.38
CA THR A 126 12.02 -2.24 21.80
C THR A 126 12.73 -1.19 20.93
N PRO A 127 13.99 -0.81 21.23
CA PRO A 127 14.77 -0.03 20.27
C PRO A 127 14.92 -0.88 19.01
N THR A 128 14.43 -0.38 17.88
CA THR A 128 14.62 -1.05 16.60
C THR A 128 16.09 -0.88 16.22
N PRO A 129 16.90 -1.95 16.10
CA PRO A 129 18.25 -1.83 15.58
C PRO A 129 18.12 -1.50 14.09
N VAL A 130 18.30 -0.23 13.75
CA VAL A 130 18.51 0.21 12.37
C VAL A 130 20.00 0.05 12.08
N SER A 131 20.37 -1.06 11.43
CA SER A 131 21.67 -1.17 10.74
C SER A 131 21.69 -0.33 9.47
#